data_AF-A2DTE3-F1
#
_entry.id   AF-A2DTE3-F1
#
_cell.length_a   1.000
_cell.length_b   1.000
_cell.length_c   1.000
_cell.angle_alpha   90.00
_cell.angle_beta   90.00
_cell.angle_gamma   90.00
#
_symmetry.space_group_name_H-M   'P 1'
#
loop_
_entity.id
_entity.type
_entity.pdbx_description
1 polymer ?
#
loop_
_entity_poly.entity_id
_entity_poly.type
_entity_poly.pdbx_seq_one_letter_code
_entity_poly.pdbx_strand_id
1 'polypeptide(L)'
;MTRSEINEACLNATFSAEEVIEELKNVLDKNITNPQTIGNIINIVKNSIVQASWQQSVDQINKKLDDYVKTLLDIANQRPTTSDPQQEEIRIMDMVGDIISYIQIRGGLDADGAVREQILPDFMVAFNLELEMLRRIKWPDFNHKSYLRLRKTAINLFFTTFAHLINQNATHFENAESLYKCLQSMVELDSNGNFPELLIPPIRRFYRIVQAEFYSRYLSLSQLQACVKLMMLTDIDFTKQIHNLPNDPKKFQILQKSIHDFDKNSSKAEFIRNELRECAEKSDNVDILAFARKNIPSEKIEIRFMTKLAEVSSKWLNALLLPDYKEARYYYKQFQTLTNLLSPTDKDDVYESIASSDLGPVFKSQKFALKEEEPMMKEIRAIIAYVP
;
A
#
# COMPACT_ATOMS: atom_id res chain seq x y z
N MET A 1 -10.77 -16.27 31.64
CA MET A 1 -11.52 -16.56 30.41
C MET A 1 -10.59 -17.36 29.53
N THR A 2 -10.90 -18.63 29.35
CA THR A 2 -10.10 -19.54 28.53
C THR A 2 -10.38 -19.26 27.06
N ARG A 3 -9.38 -19.48 26.20
CA ARG A 3 -9.45 -19.30 24.74
C ARG A 3 -10.60 -20.08 24.06
N SER A 4 -11.27 -20.98 24.79
CA SER A 4 -12.42 -21.76 24.33
C SER A 4 -13.76 -21.05 24.53
N GLU A 5 -13.84 -20.01 25.37
CA GLU A 5 -15.09 -19.27 25.64
C GLU A 5 -15.33 -18.11 24.66
N ILE A 6 -14.30 -17.72 23.88
CA ILE A 6 -14.37 -16.62 22.91
C ILE A 6 -14.86 -17.12 21.53
N ASN A 7 -14.61 -18.40 21.19
CA ASN A 7 -14.97 -18.94 19.87
C ASN A 7 -16.45 -19.30 19.73
N GLU A 8 -17.15 -19.65 20.81
CA GLU A 8 -18.62 -19.84 20.77
C GLU A 8 -19.38 -18.51 20.65
N ALA A 9 -18.81 -17.40 21.15
CA ALA A 9 -19.52 -16.12 21.20
C ALA A 9 -19.63 -15.43 19.83
N CYS A 10 -18.69 -15.62 18.90
CA CYS A 10 -18.73 -14.95 17.59
C CYS A 10 -19.78 -15.54 16.64
N LEU A 11 -20.21 -16.79 16.85
CA LEU A 11 -21.34 -17.41 16.13
C LEU A 11 -22.65 -17.37 16.94
N ASN A 12 -22.61 -17.30 18.29
CA ASN A 12 -23.80 -17.34 19.14
C ASN A 12 -24.30 -15.98 19.71
N ALA A 13 -23.61 -14.85 19.50
CA ALA A 13 -23.99 -13.57 20.14
C ALA A 13 -25.05 -12.73 19.41
N THR A 14 -25.85 -13.32 18.53
CA THR A 14 -27.15 -12.78 18.12
C THR A 14 -28.07 -13.98 18.02
N PHE A 15 -29.13 -14.05 18.85
CA PHE A 15 -30.17 -15.11 18.90
C PHE A 15 -29.85 -16.32 18.04
N SER A 16 -29.41 -17.43 18.66
CA SER A 16 -28.67 -18.50 17.96
C SER A 16 -29.27 -18.70 16.57
N ALA A 17 -28.47 -18.46 15.52
CA ALA A 17 -28.96 -18.51 14.14
C ALA A 17 -29.72 -19.83 13.88
N GLU A 18 -29.36 -20.88 14.62
CA GLU A 18 -30.06 -22.15 14.75
C GLU A 18 -31.47 -22.03 15.36
N GLU A 19 -31.70 -21.36 16.49
CA GLU A 19 -33.05 -21.08 17.01
C GLU A 19 -33.91 -20.32 16.01
N VAL A 20 -33.35 -19.31 15.34
CA VAL A 20 -34.08 -18.54 14.32
C VAL A 20 -34.41 -19.39 13.11
N ILE A 21 -33.47 -20.23 12.66
CA ILE A 21 -33.67 -21.16 11.54
C ILE A 21 -34.67 -22.26 11.92
N GLU A 22 -34.63 -22.75 13.14
CA GLU A 22 -35.49 -23.83 13.62
C GLU A 22 -36.93 -23.34 13.81
N GLU A 23 -37.11 -22.14 14.38
CA GLU A 23 -38.43 -21.50 14.45
C GLU A 23 -38.96 -21.17 13.04
N LEU A 24 -38.08 -20.73 12.13
CA LEU A 24 -38.46 -20.49 10.74
C LEU A 24 -38.87 -21.79 10.03
N LYS A 25 -38.16 -22.90 10.21
CA LYS A 25 -38.59 -24.23 9.70
C LYS A 25 -39.97 -24.59 10.22
N ASN A 26 -40.18 -24.46 11.53
CA ASN A 26 -41.47 -24.76 12.18
C ASN A 26 -42.62 -23.94 11.60
N VAL A 27 -42.37 -22.68 11.25
CA VAL A 27 -43.36 -21.81 10.59
C VAL A 27 -43.54 -22.17 9.11
N LEU A 28 -42.46 -22.44 8.37
CA LEU A 28 -42.52 -22.75 6.95
C LEU A 28 -43.18 -24.11 6.69
N ASP A 29 -42.88 -25.14 7.48
CA ASP A 29 -43.49 -26.47 7.38
C ASP A 29 -45.01 -26.45 7.64
N LYS A 30 -45.50 -25.47 8.41
CA LYS A 30 -46.93 -25.27 8.65
C LYS A 30 -47.64 -24.53 7.52
N ASN A 31 -46.91 -23.78 6.70
CA ASN A 31 -47.50 -22.82 5.74
C ASN A 31 -47.13 -23.07 4.28
N ILE A 32 -46.12 -23.89 4.00
CA ILE A 32 -45.62 -24.21 2.65
C ILE A 32 -45.53 -25.74 2.52
N THR A 33 -46.17 -26.29 1.49
CA THR A 33 -46.19 -27.74 1.25
C THR A 33 -45.06 -28.23 0.35
N ASN A 34 -44.34 -27.34 -0.33
CA ASN A 34 -43.23 -27.70 -1.20
C ASN A 34 -41.89 -27.70 -0.43
N PRO A 35 -41.27 -28.87 -0.20
CA PRO A 35 -40.01 -28.98 0.55
C PRO A 35 -38.83 -28.24 -0.10
N GLN A 36 -38.82 -28.13 -1.43
CA GLN A 36 -37.77 -27.42 -2.16
C GLN A 36 -37.88 -25.91 -1.94
N THR A 37 -39.09 -25.37 -1.87
CA THR A 37 -39.34 -23.96 -1.53
C THR A 37 -38.94 -23.65 -0.09
N ILE A 38 -39.26 -24.54 0.86
CA ILE A 38 -38.85 -24.42 2.27
C ILE A 38 -37.33 -24.40 2.37
N GLY A 39 -36.65 -25.36 1.74
CA GLY A 39 -35.18 -25.42 1.70
C GLY A 39 -34.53 -24.17 1.11
N ASN A 40 -35.10 -23.60 0.04
CA ASN A 40 -34.61 -22.36 -0.55
C ASN A 40 -34.74 -21.15 0.40
N ILE A 41 -35.88 -21.00 1.08
CA ILE A 41 -36.11 -19.89 2.02
C ILE A 41 -35.16 -20.00 3.22
N ILE A 42 -35.00 -21.20 3.78
CA ILE A 42 -34.08 -21.44 4.91
C ILE A 42 -32.65 -21.09 4.51
N ASN A 43 -32.20 -21.52 3.33
CA ASN A 43 -30.86 -21.18 2.84
C ASN A 43 -30.66 -19.68 2.65
N ILE A 44 -31.68 -18.97 2.14
CA ILE A 44 -31.64 -17.50 2.01
C ILE A 44 -31.48 -16.85 3.38
N VAL A 45 -32.31 -17.21 4.36
CA VAL A 45 -32.26 -16.62 5.71
C VAL A 45 -30.96 -16.96 6.42
N LYS A 46 -30.49 -18.21 6.33
CA LYS A 46 -29.19 -18.63 6.87
C LYS A 46 -28.06 -17.78 6.29
N ASN A 47 -28.03 -17.60 4.98
CA ASN A 47 -27.02 -16.79 4.32
C ASN A 47 -27.10 -15.31 4.74
N SER A 48 -28.30 -14.75 4.91
CA SER A 48 -28.49 -13.37 5.38
C SER A 48 -28.03 -13.16 6.82
N ILE A 49 -28.30 -14.11 7.73
CA ILE A 49 -27.83 -14.05 9.13
C ILE A 49 -26.30 -14.10 9.17
N VAL A 50 -25.70 -15.02 8.42
CA VAL A 50 -24.23 -15.15 8.32
C VAL A 50 -23.62 -13.85 7.76
N GLN A 51 -24.17 -13.28 6.69
CA GLN A 51 -23.69 -12.02 6.12
C GLN A 51 -23.81 -10.84 7.10
N ALA A 52 -24.91 -10.76 7.85
CA ALA A 52 -25.10 -9.71 8.86
C ALA A 52 -24.09 -9.81 10.00
N SER A 53 -23.81 -11.03 10.49
CA SER A 53 -22.81 -11.29 11.51
C SER A 53 -21.41 -10.86 11.06
N TRP A 54 -20.99 -11.27 9.85
CA TRP A 54 -19.68 -10.87 9.33
C TRP A 54 -19.56 -9.38 9.10
N GLN A 55 -20.63 -8.74 8.63
CA GLN A 55 -20.66 -7.29 8.49
C GLN A 55 -20.44 -6.61 9.84
N GLN A 56 -21.09 -7.08 10.90
CA GLN A 56 -20.91 -6.55 12.24
C GLN A 56 -19.47 -6.75 12.75
N SER A 57 -18.87 -7.92 12.52
CA SER A 57 -17.47 -8.19 12.88
C SER A 57 -16.50 -7.24 12.15
N VAL A 58 -16.69 -7.04 10.85
CA VAL A 58 -15.88 -6.09 10.07
C VAL A 58 -16.06 -4.65 10.55
N ASP A 59 -17.30 -4.24 10.85
CA ASP A 59 -17.57 -2.89 11.37
C ASP A 59 -16.91 -2.65 12.72
N GLN A 60 -16.88 -3.67 13.58
CA GLN A 60 -16.15 -3.62 14.84
C GLN A 60 -14.64 -3.51 14.61
N ILE A 61 -14.05 -4.30 13.70
CA ILE A 61 -12.62 -4.19 13.34
C ILE A 61 -12.30 -2.79 12.83
N ASN A 62 -13.11 -2.26 11.92
CA ASN A 62 -12.94 -0.92 11.35
C ASN A 62 -12.98 0.15 12.44
N LYS A 63 -13.97 0.09 13.34
CA LYS A 63 -14.05 0.99 14.49
C LYS A 63 -12.81 0.90 15.38
N LYS A 64 -12.32 -0.30 15.65
CA LYS A 64 -11.11 -0.52 16.44
C LYS A 64 -9.85 0.01 15.77
N LEU A 65 -9.73 -0.10 14.46
CA LEU A 65 -8.65 0.50 13.69
C LEU A 65 -8.67 2.03 13.82
N ASP A 66 -9.84 2.65 13.72
CA ASP A 66 -9.99 4.11 13.90
C ASP A 66 -9.61 4.55 15.33
N ASP A 67 -10.07 3.83 16.35
CA ASP A 67 -9.72 4.09 17.76
C ASP A 67 -8.22 3.92 18.01
N TYR A 68 -7.58 2.94 17.36
CA TYR A 68 -6.14 2.71 17.46
C TYR A 68 -5.33 3.83 16.82
N VAL A 69 -5.71 4.26 15.60
CA VAL A 69 -5.08 5.40 14.91
C VAL A 69 -5.21 6.67 15.76
N LYS A 70 -6.41 6.94 16.31
CA LYS A 70 -6.64 8.07 17.21
C LYS A 70 -5.74 8.01 18.44
N THR A 71 -5.63 6.84 19.07
CA THR A 71 -4.75 6.63 20.23
C THR A 71 -3.28 6.94 19.90
N LEU A 72 -2.80 6.47 18.76
CA LEU A 72 -1.43 6.74 18.30
C LEU A 72 -1.18 8.23 18.01
N LEU A 73 -2.17 8.91 17.44
CA LEU A 73 -2.13 10.37 17.23
C LEU A 73 -2.10 11.13 18.55
N ASP A 74 -2.91 10.74 19.53
CA ASP A 74 -2.95 11.38 20.84
C ASP A 74 -1.62 11.21 21.57
N ILE A 75 -0.99 10.02 21.51
CA ILE A 75 0.35 9.78 22.05
C ILE A 75 1.40 10.67 21.36
N ALA A 76 1.38 10.73 20.02
CA ALA A 76 2.32 11.56 19.27
C ALA A 76 2.17 13.06 19.62
N ASN A 77 0.95 13.49 19.96
CA ASN A 77 0.63 14.86 20.36
C ASN A 77 0.71 15.09 21.88
N GLN A 78 1.25 14.14 22.65
CA GLN A 78 1.37 14.21 24.12
C GLN A 78 0.03 14.49 24.84
N ARG A 79 -1.07 14.04 24.25
CA ARG A 79 -2.40 14.13 24.86
C ARG A 79 -2.62 12.95 25.80
N PRO A 80 -3.35 13.13 26.91
CA PRO A 80 -3.65 12.02 27.81
C PRO A 80 -4.50 10.98 27.09
N THR A 81 -4.07 9.71 27.14
CA THR A 81 -4.80 8.57 26.59
C THR A 81 -5.15 7.60 27.71
N THR A 82 -6.36 7.04 27.66
CA THR A 82 -6.80 5.99 28.60
C THR A 82 -6.57 4.57 28.06
N SER A 83 -6.25 4.45 26.77
CA SER A 83 -6.10 3.17 26.08
C SER A 83 -4.62 2.82 25.89
N ASP A 84 -4.26 1.56 26.16
CA ASP A 84 -2.94 1.01 25.83
C ASP A 84 -2.90 0.59 24.34
N PRO A 85 -2.04 1.21 23.50
CA PRO A 85 -1.91 0.85 22.09
C PRO A 85 -1.60 -0.63 21.86
N GLN A 86 -0.85 -1.27 22.76
CA GLN A 86 -0.51 -2.69 22.59
C GLN A 86 -1.75 -3.57 22.79
N GLN A 87 -2.62 -3.23 23.74
CA GLN A 87 -3.86 -3.96 23.96
C GLN A 87 -4.83 -3.80 22.80
N GLU A 88 -4.93 -2.61 22.20
CA GLU A 88 -5.75 -2.41 21.00
C GLU A 88 -5.19 -3.18 19.79
N GLU A 89 -3.86 -3.23 19.62
CA GLU A 89 -3.22 -4.05 18.58
C GLU A 89 -3.58 -5.55 18.74
N ILE A 90 -3.51 -6.08 19.97
CA ILE A 90 -3.88 -7.47 20.27
C ILE A 90 -5.35 -7.72 19.96
N ARG A 91 -6.26 -6.86 20.41
CA ARG A 91 -7.71 -7.00 20.16
C ARG A 91 -8.05 -7.05 18.67
N ILE A 92 -7.44 -6.17 17.88
CA ILE A 92 -7.63 -6.16 16.42
C ILE A 92 -7.13 -7.48 15.81
N MET A 93 -5.96 -7.96 16.24
CA MET A 93 -5.39 -9.21 15.73
C MET A 93 -6.19 -10.44 16.15
N ASP A 94 -6.74 -10.47 17.37
CA ASP A 94 -7.62 -11.55 17.82
C ASP A 94 -8.87 -11.62 16.94
N MET A 95 -9.53 -10.49 16.68
CA MET A 95 -10.70 -10.44 15.79
C MET A 95 -10.38 -10.87 14.34
N VAL A 96 -9.21 -10.47 13.81
CA VAL A 96 -8.73 -10.97 12.51
C VAL A 96 -8.47 -12.48 12.58
N GLY A 97 -7.89 -12.96 13.68
CA GLY A 97 -7.63 -14.37 13.94
C GLY A 97 -8.90 -15.21 13.98
N ASP A 98 -10.00 -14.70 14.54
CA ASP A 98 -11.30 -15.37 14.57
C ASP A 98 -11.86 -15.56 13.16
N ILE A 99 -11.79 -14.51 12.33
CA ILE A 99 -12.18 -14.56 10.91
C ILE A 99 -11.35 -15.62 10.17
N ILE A 100 -10.03 -15.60 10.33
CA ILE A 100 -9.12 -16.56 9.69
C ILE A 100 -9.40 -17.99 10.15
N SER A 101 -9.66 -18.19 11.44
CA SER A 101 -9.96 -19.52 12.01
C SER A 101 -11.25 -20.08 11.42
N TYR A 102 -12.30 -19.25 11.31
CA TYR A 102 -13.55 -19.66 10.65
C TYR A 102 -13.32 -20.01 9.17
N ILE A 103 -12.55 -19.21 8.44
CA ILE A 103 -12.20 -19.47 7.04
C ILE A 103 -11.43 -20.78 6.90
N GLN A 104 -10.51 -21.09 7.82
CA GLN A 104 -9.77 -22.34 7.83
C GLN A 104 -10.69 -23.55 8.05
N ILE A 105 -11.62 -23.46 9.00
CA ILE A 105 -12.64 -24.49 9.25
C ILE A 105 -13.52 -24.66 8.01
N ARG A 106 -14.12 -23.57 7.52
CA ARG A 106 -15.01 -23.59 6.35
C ARG A 106 -14.28 -24.04 5.09
N GLY A 107 -13.00 -23.76 4.94
CA GLY A 107 -12.20 -24.12 3.77
C GLY A 107 -11.58 -25.51 3.82
N GLY A 108 -11.82 -26.27 4.90
CA GLY A 108 -11.30 -27.64 5.07
C GLY A 108 -9.82 -27.70 5.47
N LEU A 109 -9.24 -26.59 5.94
CA LEU A 109 -7.88 -26.54 6.47
C LEU A 109 -7.81 -27.02 7.94
N ASP A 110 -8.93 -26.99 8.66
CA ASP A 110 -9.09 -27.50 10.02
C ASP A 110 -10.24 -28.52 10.10
N ALA A 111 -9.91 -29.81 9.90
CA ALA A 111 -10.89 -30.89 9.93
C ALA A 111 -11.49 -31.13 11.33
N ASP A 112 -10.68 -30.99 12.39
CA ASP A 112 -11.14 -31.19 13.77
C ASP A 112 -12.10 -30.08 14.18
N GLY A 113 -11.79 -28.83 13.79
CA GLY A 113 -12.70 -27.69 13.93
C GLY A 113 -14.00 -27.89 13.14
N ALA A 114 -13.93 -28.35 11.89
CA ALA A 114 -15.12 -28.62 11.08
C ALA A 114 -16.06 -29.65 11.71
N VAL A 115 -15.52 -30.74 12.27
CA VAL A 115 -16.30 -31.75 12.98
C VAL A 115 -16.92 -31.17 14.26
N ARG A 116 -16.12 -30.46 15.07
CA ARG A 116 -16.57 -29.87 16.33
C ARG A 116 -17.70 -28.85 16.13
N GLU A 117 -17.55 -27.97 15.14
CA GLU A 117 -18.49 -26.89 14.85
C GLU A 117 -19.61 -27.31 13.88
N GLN A 118 -19.63 -28.57 13.45
CA GLN A 118 -20.59 -29.11 12.47
C GLN A 118 -20.66 -28.31 11.15
N ILE A 119 -19.52 -27.76 10.72
CA ILE A 119 -19.41 -26.99 9.48
C ILE A 119 -18.97 -27.93 8.36
N LEU A 120 -19.79 -28.04 7.31
CA LEU A 120 -19.37 -28.73 6.08
C LEU A 120 -18.26 -27.92 5.39
N PRO A 121 -17.12 -28.49 5.01
CA PRO A 121 -16.10 -27.76 4.26
C PRO A 121 -16.57 -27.39 2.84
N ASP A 122 -16.25 -26.16 2.42
CA ASP A 122 -16.46 -25.61 1.09
C ASP A 122 -15.40 -24.54 0.82
N PHE A 123 -14.40 -24.93 0.01
CA PHE A 123 -13.28 -24.08 -0.36
C PHE A 123 -13.73 -22.80 -1.06
N MET A 124 -14.68 -22.86 -2.00
CA MET A 124 -15.08 -21.68 -2.79
C MET A 124 -15.78 -20.65 -1.92
N VAL A 125 -16.63 -21.10 -1.00
CA VAL A 125 -17.29 -20.21 -0.03
C VAL A 125 -16.25 -19.58 0.90
N ALA A 126 -15.29 -20.36 1.41
CA ALA A 126 -14.22 -19.85 2.27
C ALA A 126 -13.36 -18.80 1.56
N PHE A 127 -12.93 -19.09 0.32
CA PHE A 127 -12.10 -18.18 -0.49
C PHE A 127 -12.83 -16.86 -0.77
N ASN A 128 -14.10 -16.91 -1.18
CA ASN A 128 -14.88 -15.72 -1.47
C ASN A 128 -15.16 -14.89 -0.21
N LEU A 129 -15.44 -15.55 0.92
CA LEU A 129 -15.61 -14.88 2.20
C LEU A 129 -14.31 -14.17 2.61
N GLU A 130 -13.17 -14.84 2.52
CA GLU A 130 -11.87 -14.25 2.83
C GLU A 130 -11.58 -13.03 1.96
N LEU A 131 -11.84 -13.12 0.65
CA LEU A 131 -11.70 -12.02 -0.30
C LEU A 131 -12.58 -10.83 0.05
N GLU A 132 -13.82 -11.10 0.46
CA GLU A 132 -14.76 -10.09 0.92
C GLU A 132 -14.29 -9.42 2.22
N MET A 133 -13.85 -10.20 3.21
CA MET A 133 -13.35 -9.67 4.48
C MET A 133 -12.13 -8.78 4.28
N LEU A 134 -11.14 -9.24 3.51
CA LEU A 134 -9.94 -8.46 3.20
C LEU A 134 -10.27 -7.13 2.49
N ARG A 135 -11.29 -7.11 1.62
CA ARG A 135 -11.74 -5.90 0.90
C ARG A 135 -12.55 -4.96 1.78
N ARG A 136 -13.34 -5.47 2.74
CA ARG A 136 -14.21 -4.65 3.61
C ARG A 136 -13.49 -4.09 4.84
N ILE A 137 -12.43 -4.75 5.31
CA ILE A 137 -11.56 -4.20 6.36
C ILE A 137 -10.81 -2.99 5.79
N LYS A 138 -11.16 -1.80 6.27
CA LYS A 138 -10.55 -0.54 5.87
C LYS A 138 -9.26 -0.37 6.64
N TRP A 139 -8.15 -0.28 5.91
CA TRP A 139 -6.86 0.08 6.47
C TRP A 139 -6.62 1.57 6.23
N PRO A 140 -6.88 2.47 7.22
CA PRO A 140 -6.56 3.90 7.10
C PRO A 140 -5.17 4.15 6.53
N ASP A 141 -5.04 5.19 5.71
CA ASP A 141 -3.74 5.65 5.22
C ASP A 141 -3.03 6.43 6.34
N PHE A 142 -2.37 5.69 7.23
CA PHE A 142 -1.72 6.22 8.41
C PHE A 142 -0.27 5.74 8.50
N ASN A 143 0.67 6.69 8.56
CA ASN A 143 2.11 6.41 8.52
C ASN A 143 2.72 6.38 9.94
N HIS A 144 2.37 5.35 10.72
CA HIS A 144 2.97 5.10 12.03
C HIS A 144 3.52 3.67 12.09
N LYS A 145 4.75 3.50 12.60
CA LYS A 145 5.49 2.21 12.58
C LYS A 145 4.68 1.04 13.14
N SER A 146 4.03 1.22 14.30
CA SER A 146 3.23 0.15 14.94
C SER A 146 2.00 -0.22 14.12
N TYR A 147 1.30 0.78 13.56
CA TYR A 147 0.15 0.55 12.69
C TYR A 147 0.54 -0.15 11.39
N LEU A 148 1.63 0.26 10.75
CA LEU A 148 2.15 -0.39 9.55
C LEU A 148 2.55 -1.85 9.81
N ARG A 149 3.10 -2.15 11.01
CA ARG A 149 3.38 -3.52 11.43
C ARG A 149 2.09 -4.33 11.58
N LEU A 150 1.11 -3.82 12.32
CA LEU A 150 -0.21 -4.45 12.50
C LEU A 150 -0.85 -4.79 11.15
N ARG A 151 -0.98 -3.78 10.27
CA ARG A 151 -1.53 -3.94 8.92
C ARG A 151 -0.79 -5.01 8.13
N LYS A 152 0.55 -5.00 8.15
CA LYS A 152 1.36 -5.99 7.44
C LYS A 152 1.12 -7.39 7.98
N THR A 153 1.07 -7.57 9.30
CA THR A 153 0.82 -8.87 9.94
C THR A 153 -0.55 -9.41 9.56
N ALA A 154 -1.60 -8.60 9.66
CA ALA A 154 -2.96 -9.00 9.30
C ALA A 154 -3.08 -9.38 7.82
N ILE A 155 -2.58 -8.54 6.90
CA ILE A 155 -2.59 -8.83 5.46
C ILE A 155 -1.80 -10.13 5.16
N ASN A 156 -0.66 -10.34 5.82
CA ASN A 156 0.11 -11.58 5.64
C ASN A 156 -0.67 -12.82 6.11
N LEU A 157 -1.47 -12.74 7.17
CA LEU A 157 -2.32 -13.85 7.60
C LEU A 157 -3.36 -14.23 6.54
N PHE A 158 -4.03 -13.23 5.96
CA PHE A 158 -4.93 -13.43 4.82
C PHE A 158 -4.17 -14.09 3.64
N PHE A 159 -3.06 -13.50 3.20
CA PHE A 159 -2.30 -14.06 2.06
C PHE A 159 -1.80 -15.49 2.31
N THR A 160 -1.42 -15.81 3.55
CA THR A 160 -1.00 -17.17 3.93
C THR A 160 -2.20 -18.12 3.90
N THR A 161 -3.36 -17.70 4.37
CA THR A 161 -4.59 -18.51 4.39
C THR A 161 -5.10 -18.76 2.97
N PHE A 162 -5.17 -17.74 2.12
CA PHE A 162 -5.43 -17.92 0.68
C PHE A 162 -4.51 -18.94 0.02
N ALA A 163 -3.20 -18.85 0.29
CA ALA A 163 -2.23 -19.77 -0.28
C ALA A 163 -2.46 -21.21 0.21
N HIS A 164 -2.77 -21.41 1.49
CA HIS A 164 -3.12 -22.74 2.03
C HIS A 164 -4.40 -23.29 1.41
N LEU A 165 -5.45 -22.48 1.33
CA LEU A 165 -6.71 -22.85 0.68
C LEU A 165 -6.46 -23.31 -0.76
N ILE A 166 -5.72 -22.53 -1.55
CA ILE A 166 -5.40 -22.88 -2.94
C ILE A 166 -4.50 -24.12 -3.04
N ASN A 167 -3.44 -24.19 -2.23
CA ASN A 167 -2.47 -25.28 -2.31
C ASN A 167 -3.09 -26.64 -1.94
N GLN A 168 -3.93 -26.69 -0.91
CA GLN A 168 -4.56 -27.93 -0.45
C GLN A 168 -5.75 -28.34 -1.32
N ASN A 169 -6.45 -27.37 -1.91
CA ASN A 169 -7.65 -27.64 -2.71
C ASN A 169 -7.42 -27.65 -4.23
N ALA A 170 -6.17 -27.61 -4.69
CA ALA A 170 -5.82 -27.56 -6.11
C ALA A 170 -6.44 -28.69 -6.95
N THR A 171 -6.63 -29.86 -6.36
CA THR A 171 -7.25 -31.05 -6.98
C THR A 171 -8.77 -31.09 -6.85
N HIS A 172 -9.35 -30.20 -6.04
CA HIS A 172 -10.79 -30.13 -5.75
C HIS A 172 -11.51 -29.07 -6.58
N PHE A 173 -10.78 -28.30 -7.40
CA PHE A 173 -11.41 -27.42 -8.38
C PHE A 173 -12.16 -28.24 -9.44
N GLU A 174 -13.44 -27.93 -9.61
CA GLU A 174 -14.29 -28.57 -10.63
C GLU A 174 -13.75 -28.35 -12.05
N ASN A 175 -13.07 -27.23 -12.29
CA ASN A 175 -12.47 -26.89 -13.58
C ASN A 175 -11.32 -25.87 -13.43
N ALA A 176 -10.52 -25.74 -14.48
CA ALA A 176 -9.39 -24.80 -14.53
C ALA A 176 -9.81 -23.32 -14.49
N GLU A 177 -11.05 -23.00 -14.89
CA GLU A 177 -11.57 -21.62 -14.90
C GLU A 177 -11.80 -21.10 -13.48
N SER A 178 -12.30 -21.94 -12.57
CA SER A 178 -12.47 -21.57 -11.16
C SER A 178 -11.13 -21.26 -10.48
N LEU A 179 -10.10 -22.09 -10.74
CA LEU A 179 -8.74 -21.82 -10.26
C LEU A 179 -8.20 -20.52 -10.87
N TYR A 180 -8.38 -20.31 -12.17
CA TYR A 180 -7.98 -19.08 -12.85
C TYR A 180 -8.60 -17.84 -12.18
N LYS A 181 -9.91 -17.85 -11.89
CA LYS A 181 -10.60 -16.72 -11.23
C LYS A 181 -10.09 -16.45 -9.82
N CYS A 182 -9.82 -17.49 -9.03
CA CYS A 182 -9.21 -17.34 -7.71
C CYS A 182 -7.82 -16.69 -7.83
N LEU A 183 -6.97 -17.23 -8.71
CA LEU A 183 -5.62 -16.70 -8.95
C LEU A 183 -5.66 -15.26 -9.48
N GLN A 184 -6.56 -14.94 -10.41
CA GLN A 184 -6.75 -13.59 -10.94
C GLN A 184 -7.11 -12.59 -9.83
N SER A 185 -8.03 -12.97 -8.92
CA SER A 185 -8.39 -12.14 -7.76
C SER A 185 -7.17 -11.86 -6.87
N MET A 186 -6.27 -12.83 -6.74
CA MET A 186 -5.01 -12.65 -6.00
C MET A 186 -4.01 -11.75 -6.74
N VAL A 187 -4.00 -11.70 -8.08
CA VAL A 187 -3.16 -10.75 -8.84
C VAL A 187 -3.57 -9.30 -8.59
N GLU A 188 -4.86 -9.04 -8.44
CA GLU A 188 -5.37 -7.70 -8.12
C GLU A 188 -4.90 -7.21 -6.73
N LEU A 189 -4.78 -8.15 -5.78
CA LEU A 189 -4.38 -7.86 -4.40
C LEU A 189 -2.85 -7.85 -4.19
N ASP A 190 -2.09 -8.68 -4.93
CA ASP A 190 -0.65 -8.84 -4.77
C ASP A 190 0.16 -7.74 -5.46
N SER A 191 0.08 -6.52 -4.94
CA SER A 191 0.84 -5.37 -5.45
C SER A 191 2.36 -5.55 -5.39
N ASN A 192 2.84 -6.41 -4.48
CA ASN A 192 4.26 -6.58 -4.19
C ASN A 192 4.90 -7.78 -4.90
N GLY A 193 4.10 -8.67 -5.50
CA GLY A 193 4.57 -9.86 -6.19
C GLY A 193 5.15 -10.92 -5.24
N ASN A 194 4.61 -11.02 -4.03
CA ASN A 194 5.10 -11.96 -3.01
C ASN A 194 4.21 -13.20 -2.86
N PHE A 195 2.95 -13.12 -3.29
CA PHE A 195 2.01 -14.24 -3.19
C PHE A 195 2.48 -15.54 -3.90
N PRO A 196 3.14 -15.50 -5.10
CA PRO A 196 3.59 -16.73 -5.75
C PRO A 196 4.53 -17.59 -4.89
N GLU A 197 5.28 -16.97 -3.98
CA GLU A 197 6.25 -17.68 -3.14
C GLU A 197 5.57 -18.54 -2.06
N LEU A 198 4.30 -18.27 -1.76
CA LEU A 198 3.47 -19.07 -0.85
C LEU A 198 2.83 -20.27 -1.56
N LEU A 199 2.86 -20.31 -2.90
CA LEU A 199 2.23 -21.36 -3.70
C LEU A 199 3.19 -22.52 -3.98
N ILE A 200 2.63 -23.73 -4.06
CA ILE A 200 3.37 -24.92 -4.52
C ILE A 200 3.81 -24.77 -5.99
N PRO A 201 4.89 -25.42 -6.43
CA PRO A 201 5.52 -25.12 -7.73
C PRO A 201 4.58 -25.17 -8.96
N PRO A 202 3.66 -26.16 -9.11
CA PRO A 202 2.75 -26.19 -10.25
C PRO A 202 1.80 -24.99 -10.28
N ILE A 203 1.18 -24.65 -9.14
CA ILE A 203 0.25 -23.52 -9.03
C ILE A 203 1.01 -22.20 -9.17
N ARG A 204 2.21 -22.10 -8.59
CA ARG A 204 3.09 -20.93 -8.76
C ARG A 204 3.36 -20.65 -10.23
N ARG A 205 3.68 -21.68 -11.02
CA ARG A 205 3.90 -21.54 -12.46
C ARG A 205 2.63 -21.05 -13.16
N PHE A 206 1.47 -21.60 -12.82
CA PHE A 206 0.20 -21.18 -13.39
C PHE A 206 -0.15 -19.74 -13.00
N TYR A 207 0.02 -19.36 -11.74
CA TYR A 207 -0.19 -18.01 -11.24
C TYR A 207 0.68 -16.98 -11.98
N ARG A 208 1.95 -17.29 -12.28
CA ARG A 208 2.81 -16.41 -13.09
C ARG A 208 2.28 -16.19 -14.51
N ILE A 209 1.64 -17.20 -15.11
CA ILE A 209 0.97 -17.06 -16.42
C ILE A 209 -0.25 -16.12 -16.28
N VAL A 210 -1.07 -16.30 -15.23
CA VAL A 210 -2.22 -15.44 -14.95
C VAL A 210 -1.78 -13.99 -14.70
N GLN A 211 -0.71 -13.78 -13.92
CA GLN A 211 -0.12 -12.45 -13.69
C GLN A 211 0.31 -11.80 -15.01
N ALA A 212 0.96 -12.56 -15.89
CA ALA A 212 1.41 -12.04 -17.17
C ALA A 212 0.24 -11.62 -18.07
N GLU A 213 -0.79 -12.46 -18.16
CA GLU A 213 -2.00 -12.12 -18.91
C GLU A 213 -2.68 -10.87 -18.33
N PHE A 214 -2.79 -10.78 -17.01
CA PHE A 214 -3.37 -9.62 -16.33
C PHE A 214 -2.59 -8.34 -16.64
N TYR A 215 -1.28 -8.32 -16.38
CA TYR A 215 -0.46 -7.12 -16.61
C TYR A 215 -0.38 -6.72 -18.07
N SER A 216 -0.45 -7.68 -19.01
CA SER A 216 -0.46 -7.38 -20.45
C SER A 216 -1.67 -6.53 -20.86
N ARG A 217 -2.80 -6.68 -20.16
CA ARG A 217 -4.07 -5.95 -20.40
C ARG A 217 -4.20 -4.70 -19.53
N TYR A 218 -3.84 -4.82 -18.24
CA TYR A 218 -4.05 -3.78 -17.24
C TYR A 218 -2.90 -3.81 -16.23
N LEU A 219 -1.93 -2.91 -16.41
CA LEU A 219 -0.88 -2.66 -15.43
C LEU A 219 -1.17 -1.33 -14.73
N SER A 220 -1.33 -1.39 -13.41
CA SER A 220 -1.41 -0.20 -12.57
C SER A 220 -0.07 0.09 -11.88
N LEU A 221 0.12 1.34 -11.45
CA LEU A 221 1.34 1.75 -10.76
C LEU A 221 1.56 1.01 -9.42
N SER A 222 0.49 0.61 -8.72
CA SER A 222 0.61 -0.21 -7.51
C SER A 222 1.19 -1.59 -7.81
N GLN A 223 0.98 -2.13 -9.01
CA GLN A 223 1.43 -3.46 -9.42
C GLN A 223 2.78 -3.46 -10.13
N LEU A 224 3.38 -2.29 -10.40
CA LEU A 224 4.66 -2.18 -11.11
C LEU A 224 5.76 -3.02 -10.45
N GLN A 225 5.84 -3.04 -9.12
CA GLN A 225 6.85 -3.83 -8.41
C GLN A 225 6.68 -5.34 -8.67
N ALA A 226 5.44 -5.83 -8.64
CA ALA A 226 5.14 -7.23 -8.96
C ALA A 226 5.43 -7.56 -10.43
N CYS A 227 5.10 -6.66 -11.35
CA CYS A 227 5.38 -6.79 -12.78
C CYS A 227 6.89 -6.87 -13.05
N VAL A 228 7.69 -5.99 -12.45
CA VAL A 228 9.16 -5.99 -12.61
C VAL A 228 9.76 -7.29 -12.05
N LYS A 229 9.27 -7.79 -10.90
CA LYS A 229 9.66 -9.12 -10.39
C LYS A 229 9.35 -10.24 -11.38
N LEU A 230 8.17 -10.21 -12.01
CA LEU A 230 7.80 -11.21 -13.00
C LEU A 230 8.72 -11.15 -14.24
N MET A 231 9.11 -9.95 -14.70
CA MET A 231 10.09 -9.77 -15.79
C MET A 231 11.45 -10.35 -15.47
N MET A 232 11.88 -10.31 -14.20
CA MET A 232 13.15 -10.90 -13.79
C MET A 232 13.12 -12.43 -13.84
N LEU A 233 11.95 -13.02 -13.61
CA LEU A 233 11.78 -14.47 -13.50
C LEU A 233 11.33 -15.15 -14.81
N THR A 234 10.96 -14.38 -15.82
CA THR A 234 10.36 -14.88 -17.06
C THR A 234 10.84 -14.08 -18.27
N ASP A 235 10.76 -14.64 -19.47
CA ASP A 235 11.11 -13.92 -20.72
C ASP A 235 9.96 -13.07 -21.27
N ILE A 236 8.95 -12.79 -20.46
CA ILE A 236 7.79 -12.02 -20.88
C ILE A 236 8.14 -10.54 -20.91
N ASP A 237 7.79 -9.91 -22.03
CA ASP A 237 8.04 -8.50 -22.28
C ASP A 237 6.85 -7.64 -21.83
N PHE A 238 7.07 -6.78 -20.83
CA PHE A 238 6.12 -5.77 -20.37
C PHE A 238 6.60 -4.33 -20.63
N THR A 239 7.58 -4.15 -21.52
CA THR A 239 8.20 -2.85 -21.81
C THR A 239 7.14 -1.78 -22.16
N LYS A 240 6.23 -2.11 -23.08
CA LYS A 240 5.14 -1.22 -23.48
C LYS A 240 4.22 -0.82 -22.31
N GLN A 241 3.86 -1.79 -21.47
CA GLN A 241 2.96 -1.57 -20.33
C GLN A 241 3.62 -0.67 -19.28
N ILE A 242 4.90 -0.91 -18.97
CA ILE A 242 5.68 -0.10 -18.04
C ILE A 242 5.87 1.33 -18.58
N HIS A 243 6.17 1.46 -19.88
CA HIS A 243 6.33 2.76 -20.54
C HIS A 243 5.06 3.61 -20.42
N ASN A 244 3.88 3.01 -20.62
CA ASN A 244 2.59 3.68 -20.56
C ASN A 244 2.18 4.14 -19.15
N LEU A 245 2.87 3.70 -18.08
CA LEU A 245 2.60 4.19 -16.73
C LEU A 245 3.04 5.65 -16.56
N PRO A 246 2.35 6.43 -15.70
CA PRO A 246 2.74 7.81 -15.42
C PRO A 246 4.16 7.90 -14.86
N ASN A 247 4.92 8.89 -15.34
CA ASN A 247 6.28 9.16 -14.89
C ASN A 247 6.28 9.96 -13.58
N ASP A 248 5.91 9.28 -12.50
CA ASP A 248 5.81 9.86 -11.17
C ASP A 248 6.92 9.36 -10.21
N PRO A 249 7.03 9.95 -9.01
CA PRO A 249 8.04 9.54 -8.04
C PRO A 249 7.98 8.08 -7.62
N LYS A 250 6.80 7.46 -7.64
CA LYS A 250 6.64 6.08 -7.23
C LYS A 250 7.13 5.13 -8.32
N LYS A 251 6.85 5.40 -9.61
CA LYS A 251 7.44 4.67 -10.75
C LYS A 251 8.96 4.72 -10.67
N PHE A 252 9.52 5.92 -10.50
CA PHE A 252 10.95 6.13 -10.37
C PHE A 252 11.57 5.29 -9.24
N GLN A 253 11.02 5.38 -8.02
CA GLN A 253 11.54 4.66 -6.86
C GLN A 253 11.49 3.13 -7.02
N ILE A 254 10.45 2.59 -7.65
CA ILE A 254 10.33 1.15 -7.89
C ILE A 254 11.41 0.71 -8.88
N LEU A 255 11.51 1.38 -10.03
CA LEU A 255 12.50 1.06 -11.06
C LEU A 255 13.94 1.21 -10.54
N GLN A 256 14.20 2.24 -9.73
CA GLN A 256 15.50 2.53 -9.15
C GLN A 256 15.94 1.42 -8.20
N LYS A 257 15.01 0.88 -7.39
CA LYS A 257 15.33 -0.22 -6.47
C LYS A 257 15.58 -1.52 -7.24
N SER A 258 14.83 -1.77 -8.31
CA SER A 258 14.91 -3.03 -9.05
C SER A 258 16.04 -3.10 -10.07
N ILE A 259 16.62 -1.98 -10.51
CA ILE A 259 17.66 -1.98 -11.55
C ILE A 259 18.88 -2.84 -11.19
N HIS A 260 19.20 -2.95 -9.90
CA HIS A 260 20.34 -3.72 -9.40
C HIS A 260 20.09 -5.23 -9.41
N ASP A 261 18.83 -5.65 -9.54
CA ASP A 261 18.43 -7.06 -9.57
C ASP A 261 18.52 -7.66 -10.99
N PHE A 262 18.70 -6.83 -12.01
CA PHE A 262 18.91 -7.28 -13.39
C PHE A 262 20.39 -7.45 -13.71
N ASP A 263 20.70 -8.45 -14.55
CA ASP A 263 22.01 -8.56 -15.18
C ASP A 263 22.35 -7.28 -15.93
N LYS A 264 23.50 -6.68 -15.60
CA LYS A 264 23.88 -5.33 -16.05
C LYS A 264 23.81 -5.15 -17.56
N ASN A 265 24.08 -6.20 -18.33
CA ASN A 265 24.15 -6.19 -19.79
C ASN A 265 22.89 -6.76 -20.47
N SER A 266 21.83 -7.05 -19.71
CA SER A 266 20.57 -7.53 -20.28
C SER A 266 19.78 -6.40 -20.95
N SER A 267 19.04 -6.73 -22.01
CA SER A 267 18.10 -5.79 -22.67
C SER A 267 17.04 -5.26 -21.69
N LYS A 268 16.63 -6.07 -20.71
CA LYS A 268 15.71 -5.65 -19.65
C LYS A 268 16.36 -4.59 -18.74
N ALA A 269 17.62 -4.76 -18.33
CA ALA A 269 18.32 -3.73 -17.55
C ALA A 269 18.48 -2.42 -18.32
N GLU A 270 18.77 -2.50 -19.63
CA GLU A 270 18.84 -1.32 -20.50
C GLU A 270 17.49 -0.61 -20.61
N PHE A 271 16.40 -1.35 -20.79
CA PHE A 271 15.05 -0.79 -20.78
C PHE A 271 14.74 -0.07 -19.46
N ILE A 272 14.99 -0.71 -18.31
CA ILE A 272 14.75 -0.10 -16.98
C ILE A 272 15.58 1.18 -16.79
N ARG A 273 16.82 1.23 -17.29
CA ARG A 273 17.65 2.46 -17.29
C ARG A 273 17.04 3.56 -18.13
N ASN A 274 16.54 3.23 -19.31
CA ASN A 274 15.91 4.20 -20.21
C ASN A 274 14.62 4.75 -19.59
N GLU A 275 13.79 3.90 -18.99
CA GLU A 275 12.59 4.33 -18.26
C GLU A 275 12.92 5.20 -17.04
N LEU A 276 13.98 4.87 -16.29
CA LEU A 276 14.47 5.72 -15.19
C LEU A 276 14.92 7.10 -15.68
N ARG A 277 15.66 7.14 -16.80
CA ARG A 277 16.07 8.40 -17.43
C ARG A 277 14.84 9.21 -17.84
N GLU A 278 13.88 8.60 -18.51
CA GLU A 278 12.66 9.27 -18.94
C GLU A 278 11.82 9.80 -17.77
N CYS A 279 11.70 9.01 -16.70
CA CYS A 279 11.06 9.45 -15.45
C CYS A 279 11.75 10.70 -14.89
N ALA A 280 13.09 10.72 -14.87
CA ALA A 280 13.85 11.87 -14.39
C ALA A 280 13.72 13.09 -15.30
N GLU A 281 13.79 12.91 -16.62
CA GLU A 281 13.66 13.99 -17.62
C GLU A 281 12.30 14.70 -17.54
N LYS A 282 11.24 13.97 -17.14
CA LYS A 282 9.87 14.50 -17.02
C LYS A 282 9.50 14.88 -15.58
N SER A 283 10.40 14.71 -14.61
CA SER A 283 10.11 14.94 -13.19
C SER A 283 10.18 16.43 -12.81
N ASP A 284 9.34 16.83 -11.86
CA ASP A 284 9.43 18.08 -11.09
C ASP A 284 9.89 17.86 -9.65
N ASN A 285 10.12 16.60 -9.26
CA ASN A 285 10.53 16.25 -7.90
C ASN A 285 12.03 16.49 -7.71
N VAL A 286 12.38 17.31 -6.72
CA VAL A 286 13.77 17.70 -6.41
C VAL A 286 14.66 16.50 -6.06
N ASP A 287 14.15 15.53 -5.29
CA ASP A 287 14.94 14.36 -4.89
C ASP A 287 15.26 13.46 -6.10
N ILE A 288 14.33 13.34 -7.05
CA ILE A 288 14.55 12.60 -8.30
C ILE A 288 15.59 13.29 -9.16
N LEU A 289 15.48 14.62 -9.36
CA LEU A 289 16.44 15.37 -10.16
C LEU A 289 17.84 15.37 -9.52
N ALA A 290 17.91 15.49 -8.20
CA ALA A 290 19.14 15.41 -7.43
C ALA A 290 19.82 14.03 -7.58
N PHE A 291 19.05 12.95 -7.51
CA PHE A 291 19.57 11.62 -7.78
C PHE A 291 20.00 11.48 -9.25
N ALA A 292 19.18 11.94 -10.19
CA ALA A 292 19.38 11.75 -11.61
C ALA A 292 20.63 12.50 -12.10
N ARG A 293 20.85 13.75 -11.68
CA ARG A 293 22.07 14.52 -12.00
C ARG A 293 23.35 13.76 -11.65
N LYS A 294 23.36 13.06 -10.50
CA LYS A 294 24.54 12.32 -10.04
C LYS A 294 24.77 11.00 -10.78
N ASN A 295 23.69 10.33 -11.16
CA ASN A 295 23.74 8.92 -11.53
C ASN A 295 23.36 8.63 -12.98
N ILE A 296 22.69 9.56 -13.66
CA ILE A 296 22.11 9.37 -14.99
C ILE A 296 22.62 10.48 -15.91
N PRO A 297 23.63 10.20 -16.76
CA PRO A 297 24.10 11.17 -17.73
C PRO A 297 23.01 11.46 -18.77
N SER A 298 22.53 12.70 -18.83
CA SER A 298 21.64 13.24 -19.86
C SER A 298 21.65 14.76 -19.84
N GLU A 299 21.84 15.38 -21.00
CA GLU A 299 21.74 16.84 -21.16
C GLU A 299 20.34 17.35 -20.80
N LYS A 300 19.28 16.57 -21.08
CA LYS A 300 17.92 16.94 -20.70
C LYS A 300 17.72 16.98 -19.19
N ILE A 301 18.37 16.08 -18.46
CA ILE A 301 18.35 16.07 -16.99
C ILE A 301 19.09 17.31 -16.47
N GLU A 302 20.20 17.69 -17.09
CA GLU A 302 20.95 18.91 -16.74
C GLU A 302 20.08 20.17 -16.91
N ILE A 303 19.45 20.32 -18.07
CA ILE A 303 18.54 21.43 -18.36
C ILE A 303 17.37 21.46 -17.36
N ARG A 304 16.76 20.30 -17.08
CA ARG A 304 15.64 20.20 -16.14
C ARG A 304 16.05 20.53 -14.71
N PHE A 305 17.22 20.07 -14.29
CA PHE A 305 17.81 20.39 -13.00
C PHE A 305 18.04 21.90 -12.85
N MET A 306 18.67 22.55 -13.83
CA MET A 306 18.93 24.00 -13.78
C MET A 306 17.63 24.81 -13.82
N THR A 307 16.66 24.39 -14.62
CA THR A 307 15.30 24.99 -14.63
C THR A 307 14.65 24.89 -13.25
N LYS A 308 14.74 23.72 -12.60
CA LYS A 308 14.14 23.52 -11.29
C LYS A 308 14.87 24.30 -10.21
N LEU A 309 16.19 24.39 -10.28
CA LEU A 309 16.99 25.22 -9.39
C LEU A 309 16.55 26.68 -9.49
N ALA A 310 16.42 27.23 -10.70
CA ALA A 310 15.94 28.60 -10.91
C ALA A 310 14.53 28.83 -10.32
N GLU A 311 13.60 27.88 -10.55
CA GLU A 311 12.23 27.94 -9.98
C GLU A 311 12.26 27.94 -8.44
N VAL A 312 13.01 27.01 -7.84
CA VAL A 312 13.10 26.86 -6.39
C VAL A 312 13.81 28.06 -5.76
N SER A 313 14.88 28.56 -6.38
CA SER A 313 15.55 29.81 -5.98
C SER A 313 14.55 30.96 -5.97
N SER A 314 13.82 31.19 -7.07
CA SER A 314 12.82 32.26 -7.15
C SER A 314 11.74 32.13 -6.05
N LYS A 315 11.20 30.94 -5.82
CA LYS A 315 10.22 30.69 -4.76
C LYS A 315 10.78 30.92 -3.36
N TRP A 316 12.00 30.46 -3.10
CA TRP A 316 12.68 30.67 -1.83
C TRP A 316 12.91 32.15 -1.56
N LEU A 317 13.44 32.89 -2.54
CA LEU A 317 13.74 34.31 -2.43
C LEU A 317 12.48 35.15 -2.21
N ASN A 318 11.39 34.86 -2.94
CA ASN A 318 10.11 35.52 -2.71
C ASN A 318 9.53 35.21 -1.31
N ALA A 319 9.65 33.96 -0.85
CA ALA A 319 9.18 33.58 0.48
C ALA A 319 9.98 34.24 1.62
N LEU A 320 11.24 34.64 1.38
CA LEU A 320 12.05 35.41 2.34
C LEU A 320 11.53 36.84 2.55
N LEU A 321 10.74 37.38 1.63
CA LEU A 321 10.12 38.70 1.76
C LEU A 321 8.87 38.67 2.65
N LEU A 322 8.35 37.48 2.96
CA LEU A 322 7.16 37.32 3.79
C LEU A 322 7.51 37.36 5.29
N PRO A 323 6.60 37.84 6.15
CA PRO A 323 6.83 37.90 7.59
C PRO A 323 6.86 36.52 8.27
N ASP A 324 6.26 35.48 7.67
CA ASP A 324 6.34 34.09 8.14
C ASP A 324 7.34 33.28 7.28
N TYR A 325 8.43 32.82 7.92
CA TYR A 325 9.51 32.08 7.27
C TYR A 325 9.22 30.58 7.06
N LYS A 326 8.03 30.07 7.38
CA LYS A 326 7.72 28.63 7.16
C LYS A 326 7.91 28.21 5.71
N GLU A 327 7.38 28.97 4.76
CA GLU A 327 7.54 28.68 3.33
C GLU A 327 9.00 28.85 2.89
N ALA A 328 9.68 29.89 3.38
CA ALA A 328 11.10 30.10 3.10
C ALA A 328 11.95 28.89 3.55
N ARG A 329 11.71 28.34 4.75
CA ARG A 329 12.39 27.14 5.25
C ARG A 329 12.11 25.90 4.38
N TYR A 330 10.88 25.76 3.89
CA TYR A 330 10.50 24.65 3.00
C TYR A 330 11.23 24.71 1.65
N TYR A 331 11.23 25.86 0.98
CA TYR A 331 11.94 26.04 -0.29
C TYR A 331 13.46 26.05 -0.12
N TYR A 332 13.97 26.59 1.00
CA TYR A 332 15.40 26.56 1.32
C TYR A 332 15.93 25.13 1.37
N LYS A 333 15.19 24.19 1.97
CA LYS A 333 15.60 22.79 2.00
C LYS A 333 15.77 22.21 0.59
N GLN A 334 14.86 22.56 -0.32
CA GLN A 334 14.95 22.14 -1.73
C GLN A 334 16.12 22.82 -2.45
N PHE A 335 16.29 24.14 -2.27
CA PHE A 335 17.39 24.91 -2.82
C PHE A 335 18.75 24.34 -2.37
N GLN A 336 18.89 24.06 -1.08
CA GLN A 336 20.08 23.48 -0.50
C GLN A 336 20.37 22.09 -1.09
N THR A 337 19.35 21.24 -1.27
CA THR A 337 19.51 19.92 -1.91
C THR A 337 20.09 20.05 -3.32
N LEU A 338 19.61 21.01 -4.12
CA LEU A 338 20.08 21.22 -5.50
C LEU A 338 21.47 21.88 -5.53
N THR A 339 21.67 22.99 -4.82
CA THR A 339 22.93 23.76 -4.82
C THR A 339 24.12 22.96 -4.28
N ASN A 340 23.91 22.03 -3.35
CA ASN A 340 24.96 21.13 -2.88
C ASN A 340 25.49 20.16 -3.94
N LEU A 341 24.85 20.08 -5.12
CA LEU A 341 25.29 19.25 -6.25
C LEU A 341 26.02 20.04 -7.33
N LEU A 342 26.11 21.36 -7.17
CA LEU A 342 26.85 22.23 -8.05
C LEU A 342 28.34 22.17 -7.73
N SER A 343 29.17 22.45 -8.73
CA SER A 343 30.58 22.76 -8.45
C SER A 343 30.67 24.08 -7.69
N PRO A 344 31.79 24.37 -6.98
CA PRO A 344 31.97 25.67 -6.33
C PRO A 344 31.76 26.84 -7.29
N THR A 345 32.27 26.73 -8.52
CA THR A 345 32.10 27.75 -9.57
C THR A 345 30.64 27.95 -9.96
N ASP A 346 29.90 26.87 -10.28
CA ASP A 346 28.48 27.00 -10.64
C ASP A 346 27.64 27.53 -9.47
N LYS A 347 28.06 27.22 -8.23
CA LYS A 347 27.41 27.72 -7.02
C LYS A 347 27.62 29.22 -6.88
N ASP A 348 28.83 29.71 -7.10
CA ASP A 348 29.15 31.14 -7.11
C ASP A 348 28.38 31.87 -8.21
N ASP A 349 28.30 31.31 -9.42
CA ASP A 349 27.52 31.89 -10.53
C ASP A 349 26.04 32.04 -10.18
N VAL A 350 25.45 31.04 -9.51
CA VAL A 350 24.07 31.11 -9.01
C VAL A 350 23.93 32.23 -7.97
N TYR A 351 24.93 32.42 -7.09
CA TYR A 351 24.86 33.43 -6.03
C TYR A 351 25.02 34.83 -6.59
N GLU A 352 25.93 35.01 -7.53
CA GLU A 352 26.11 36.25 -8.29
C GLU A 352 24.84 36.59 -9.09
N SER A 353 24.21 35.60 -9.72
CA SER A 353 22.94 35.78 -10.44
C SER A 353 21.81 36.25 -9.52
N ILE A 354 21.70 35.67 -8.32
CA ILE A 354 20.72 36.10 -7.32
C ILE A 354 21.04 37.51 -6.81
N ALA A 355 22.30 37.79 -6.51
CA ALA A 355 22.75 39.09 -6.00
C ALA A 355 22.54 40.23 -7.01
N SER A 356 22.65 39.92 -8.30
CA SER A 356 22.44 40.84 -9.42
C SER A 356 20.96 41.04 -9.77
N SER A 357 20.05 40.25 -9.18
CA SER A 357 18.60 40.43 -9.37
C SER A 357 18.05 41.62 -8.59
N ASP A 358 16.83 42.06 -8.92
CA ASP A 358 16.13 43.13 -8.19
C ASP A 358 15.96 42.84 -6.69
N LEU A 359 16.08 41.57 -6.28
CA LEU A 359 15.99 41.15 -4.89
C LEU A 359 17.30 41.31 -4.11
N GLY A 360 18.46 41.40 -4.76
CA GLY A 360 19.76 41.54 -4.12
C GLY A 360 19.86 42.78 -3.21
N PRO A 361 19.55 43.99 -3.72
CA PRO A 361 19.51 45.20 -2.90
C PRO A 361 18.48 45.13 -1.77
N VAL A 362 17.33 44.49 -2.02
CA VAL A 362 16.28 44.30 -1.00
C VAL A 362 16.81 43.46 0.16
N PHE A 363 17.46 42.33 -0.13
CA PHE A 363 18.05 41.47 0.91
C PHE A 363 19.18 42.15 1.69
N LYS A 364 20.01 42.99 1.05
CA LYS A 364 21.06 43.77 1.73
C LYS A 364 20.47 44.76 2.75
N SER A 365 19.26 45.27 2.49
CA SER A 365 18.58 46.26 3.35
C SER A 365 17.61 45.64 4.38
N GLN A 366 17.17 44.40 4.17
CA GLN A 366 16.16 43.74 4.99
C GLN A 366 16.74 43.18 6.29
N LYS A 367 16.04 43.39 7.41
CA LYS A 367 16.34 42.72 8.67
C LYS A 367 15.59 41.39 8.73
N PHE A 368 16.32 40.29 8.55
CA PHE A 368 15.74 38.95 8.70
C PHE A 368 15.59 38.56 10.16
N ALA A 369 14.42 38.05 10.54
CA ALA A 369 14.15 37.55 11.90
C ALA A 369 14.60 36.08 12.07
N LEU A 370 15.75 35.75 11.50
CA LEU A 370 16.35 34.41 11.52
C LEU A 370 17.58 34.44 12.44
N LYS A 371 17.89 33.32 13.12
CA LYS A 371 19.09 33.28 13.96
C LYS A 371 20.34 33.27 13.10
N GLU A 372 21.36 34.00 13.56
CA GLU A 372 22.69 34.11 12.97
C GLU A 372 23.35 32.76 12.60
N GLU A 373 23.14 31.76 13.45
CA GLU A 373 23.69 30.41 13.32
C GLU A 373 22.99 29.57 12.25
N GLU A 374 21.79 29.97 11.79
CA GLU A 374 20.97 29.17 10.89
C GLU A 374 21.65 29.03 9.51
N PRO A 375 21.68 27.81 8.92
CA PRO A 375 22.27 27.59 7.60
C PRO A 375 21.72 28.54 6.53
N MET A 376 20.41 28.79 6.56
CA MET A 376 19.74 29.71 5.64
C MET A 376 20.28 31.15 5.74
N MET A 377 20.61 31.62 6.95
CA MET A 377 21.21 32.96 7.13
C MET A 377 22.64 33.04 6.64
N LYS A 378 23.42 31.96 6.79
CA LYS A 378 24.78 31.88 6.23
C LYS A 378 24.75 31.98 4.71
N GLU A 379 23.80 31.28 4.06
CA GLU A 379 23.65 31.33 2.61
C GLU A 379 23.17 32.71 2.12
N ILE A 380 22.21 33.33 2.81
CA ILE A 380 21.76 34.70 2.49
C ILE A 380 22.94 35.68 2.55
N ARG A 381 23.81 35.57 3.57
CA ARG A 381 25.01 36.40 3.67
C ARG A 381 26.02 36.17 2.56
N ALA A 382 26.22 34.90 2.19
CA ALA A 382 27.09 34.55 1.08
C ALA A 382 26.59 35.22 -0.21
N ILE A 383 25.27 35.21 -0.46
CA ILE A 383 24.66 35.91 -1.61
C ILE A 383 24.83 37.43 -1.49
N ILE A 384 24.56 38.03 -0.32
CA ILE A 384 24.68 39.49 -0.12
C ILE A 384 26.13 39.97 -0.35
N ALA A 385 27.14 39.15 -0.10
CA ALA A 385 28.53 39.50 -0.34
C ALA A 385 28.83 39.79 -1.83
N TYR A 386 27.99 39.29 -2.75
CA TYR A 386 28.08 39.57 -4.19
C TYR A 386 27.25 40.80 -4.62
N VAL A 387 26.50 41.44 -3.72
CA VAL A 387 25.70 42.63 -4.06
C VAL A 387 26.62 43.88 -4.07
N PRO A 388 26.71 44.60 -5.21
CA PRO A 388 27.59 45.76 -5.39
C PRO A 388 27.49 46.84 -4.30
#